data_AF-A0A2E8H6T2-F1
#
_entry.id   AF-A0A2E8H6T2-F1
#
_cell.length_a   1.000
_cell.length_b   1.000
_cell.length_c   1.000
_cell.angle_alpha   90.00
_cell.angle_beta   90.00
_cell.angle_gamma   90.00
#
_symmetry.space_group_name_H-M   'P 1'
#
loop_
_entity.id
_entity.type
_entity.pdbx_description
1 polymer ?
#
loop_
_entity_poly.entity_id
_entity_poly.type
_entity_poly.pdbx_seq_one_letter_code
_entity_poly.pdbx_strand_id
1 'polypeptide(L)'
;MTIMVSWFRNLSIVIAIMVAAGIMALVERGQLREHGHIVPRTNVKALPQLQEEHLLVLAEKLLEIHPTRAESNLLMAKAMIEAGKPDKALRYLEMALEAERHDQRLLFLYAQVLIDTGAEIEKVQAVVDEMRRYFPRTREKVETYFARAAGGRLRFDATY
;
A
#
# COMPACT_ATOMS: atom_id res chain seq x y z
N MET A 1 -58.26 13.36 27.52
CA MET A 1 -57.16 12.53 28.06
C MET A 1 -56.28 12.03 26.91
N THR A 2 -55.66 12.96 26.17
CA THR A 2 -55.00 12.64 24.87
C THR A 2 -53.70 13.41 24.67
N ILE A 3 -53.52 14.53 25.37
CA ILE A 3 -52.32 15.38 25.29
C ILE A 3 -51.15 14.76 26.07
N MET A 4 -51.41 14.10 27.21
CA MET A 4 -50.38 13.50 28.06
C MET A 4 -49.70 12.28 27.39
N VAL A 5 -50.43 11.47 26.63
CA VAL A 5 -49.88 10.30 25.90
C VAL A 5 -48.99 10.73 24.72
N SER A 6 -49.28 11.87 24.09
CA SER A 6 -48.47 12.41 22.97
C SER A 6 -47.07 12.85 23.41
N TRP A 7 -46.93 13.37 24.63
CA TRP A 7 -45.64 13.81 25.18
C TRP A 7 -44.70 12.62 25.43
N PHE A 8 -45.22 11.54 26.01
CA PHE A 8 -44.47 10.29 26.21
C PHE A 8 -44.10 9.60 24.89
N ARG A 9 -44.96 9.67 23.88
CA ARG A 9 -44.70 9.09 22.55
C ARG A 9 -43.62 9.86 21.78
N ASN A 10 -43.51 11.17 21.98
CA ASN A 10 -42.42 11.95 21.39
C ASN A 10 -41.09 11.73 22.13
N LEU A 11 -41.13 11.57 23.46
CA LEU A 11 -39.95 11.27 24.25
C LEU A 11 -39.37 9.89 23.89
N SER A 12 -40.23 8.89 23.67
CA SER A 12 -39.77 7.56 23.23
C SER A 12 -39.15 7.58 21.84
N ILE A 13 -39.64 8.43 20.92
CA ILE A 13 -39.02 8.62 19.59
C ILE A 13 -37.64 9.28 19.71
N VAL A 14 -37.48 10.31 20.55
CA VAL A 14 -36.19 10.98 20.76
C VAL A 14 -35.17 10.01 21.40
N ILE A 15 -35.61 9.19 22.36
CA ILE A 15 -34.75 8.16 22.97
C ILE A 15 -34.35 7.12 21.92
N ALA A 16 -35.28 6.67 21.07
CA ALA A 16 -34.98 5.73 20.00
C ALA A 16 -33.95 6.28 19.00
N ILE A 17 -34.05 7.57 18.63
CA ILE A 17 -33.08 8.24 17.75
C ILE A 17 -31.71 8.32 18.41
N MET A 18 -31.62 8.67 19.70
CA MET A 18 -30.34 8.72 20.42
C MET A 18 -29.69 7.34 20.55
N VAL A 19 -30.48 6.29 20.81
CA VAL A 19 -29.98 4.91 20.86
C VAL A 19 -29.49 4.47 19.48
N ALA A 20 -30.25 4.75 18.42
CA ALA A 20 -29.83 4.45 17.05
C ALA A 20 -28.54 5.19 16.66
N ALA A 21 -28.41 6.47 17.02
CA ALA A 21 -27.20 7.26 16.79
C ALA A 21 -25.99 6.72 17.60
N GLY A 22 -26.22 6.28 18.84
CA GLY A 22 -25.19 5.66 19.68
C GLY A 22 -24.71 4.31 19.13
N ILE A 23 -25.64 3.49 18.63
CA ILE A 23 -25.32 2.22 17.95
C ILE A 23 -24.55 2.51 16.66
N MET A 24 -24.97 3.50 15.87
CA MET A 24 -24.28 3.90 14.66
C MET A 24 -22.86 4.41 14.96
N ALA A 25 -22.67 5.21 16.01
CA ALA A 25 -21.35 5.67 16.45
C ALA A 25 -20.45 4.54 16.99
N LEU A 26 -21.03 3.51 17.60
CA LEU A 26 -20.31 2.31 18.02
C LEU A 26 -19.91 1.43 16.83
N VAL A 27 -20.80 1.27 15.85
CA VAL A 27 -20.50 0.61 14.57
C VAL A 27 -19.41 1.37 13.82
N GLU A 28 -19.48 2.70 13.78
CA GLU A 28 -18.48 3.56 13.14
C GLU A 28 -17.13 3.49 13.88
N ARG A 29 -17.12 3.46 15.23
CA ARG A 29 -15.89 3.22 16.01
C ARG A 29 -15.31 1.82 15.81
N GLY A 30 -16.16 0.82 15.57
CA GLY A 30 -15.73 -0.54 15.18
C GLY A 30 -15.12 -0.55 13.78
N GLN A 31 -15.77 0.09 12.81
CA GLN A 31 -15.29 0.21 11.44
C GLN A 31 -14.02 1.06 11.32
N LEU A 32 -13.87 2.14 12.10
CA LEU A 32 -12.66 2.96 12.12
C LEU A 32 -11.44 2.23 12.72
N ARG A 33 -11.66 1.25 13.59
CA ARG A 33 -10.58 0.36 14.07
C ARG A 33 -10.13 -0.63 13.00
N GLU A 34 -11.01 -1.04 12.09
CA GLU A 34 -10.63 -1.84 10.91
C GLU A 34 -10.11 -0.99 9.73
N HIS A 35 -10.50 0.29 9.64
CA HIS A 35 -10.16 1.19 8.52
C HIS A 35 -9.13 2.26 8.89
N GLY A 36 -8.39 2.11 9.99
CA GLY A 36 -7.23 2.92 10.38
C GLY A 36 -6.03 2.85 9.41
N HIS A 37 -6.25 2.35 8.19
CA HIS A 37 -5.30 2.32 7.09
C HIS A 37 -5.92 3.00 5.87
N ILE A 38 -6.37 4.25 6.02
CA ILE A 38 -6.37 5.18 4.88
C ILE A 38 -4.91 5.63 4.67
N VAL A 39 -4.08 4.66 4.32
CA VAL A 39 -2.97 4.92 3.40
C VAL A 39 -3.66 5.35 2.11
N PRO A 40 -3.19 6.39 1.39
CA PRO A 40 -3.60 6.56 0.00
C PRO A 40 -3.30 5.24 -0.70
N ARG A 41 -4.36 4.47 -0.98
CA ARG A 41 -4.29 3.18 -1.65
C ARG A 41 -3.96 3.45 -3.11
N THR A 42 -2.70 3.80 -3.39
CA THR A 42 -2.05 3.50 -4.67
C THR A 42 -1.57 2.05 -4.70
N ASN A 43 -2.26 1.18 -3.95
CA ASN A 43 -2.10 -0.26 -4.01
C ASN A 43 -2.94 -0.73 -5.21
N VAL A 44 -2.29 -0.88 -6.36
CA VAL A 44 -2.94 -1.30 -7.62
C VAL A 44 -3.56 -2.70 -7.49
N LYS A 45 -3.22 -3.47 -6.44
CA LYS A 45 -3.96 -4.66 -6.00
C LYS A 45 -5.43 -4.42 -5.60
N ALA A 46 -5.83 -3.18 -5.35
CA ALA A 46 -7.24 -2.81 -5.09
C ALA A 46 -8.02 -2.45 -6.37
N LEU A 47 -7.38 -2.51 -7.55
CA LEU A 47 -8.04 -2.40 -8.85
C LEU A 47 -7.98 -3.78 -9.53
N PRO A 48 -8.76 -4.77 -9.06
CA PRO A 48 -8.78 -6.11 -9.65
C PRO A 48 -9.34 -6.15 -11.10
N GLN A 49 -9.54 -5.01 -11.76
CA GLN A 49 -10.24 -4.90 -13.05
C GLN A 49 -9.76 -3.77 -13.98
N LEU A 50 -8.60 -3.15 -13.75
CA LEU A 50 -7.94 -2.52 -14.89
C LEU A 50 -7.33 -3.67 -15.69
N GLN A 51 -8.12 -4.19 -16.65
CA GLN A 51 -7.65 -5.11 -17.70
C GLN A 51 -6.24 -4.70 -18.09
N GLU A 52 -5.29 -5.66 -18.15
CA GLU A 52 -3.85 -5.41 -18.32
C GLU A 52 -3.54 -4.31 -19.36
N GLU A 53 -4.32 -4.29 -20.45
CA GLU A 53 -4.27 -3.29 -21.53
C GLU A 53 -4.54 -1.85 -21.05
N HIS A 54 -5.55 -1.61 -20.21
CA HIS A 54 -5.90 -0.28 -19.72
C HIS A 54 -4.85 0.29 -18.76
N LEU A 55 -4.20 -0.56 -17.96
CA LEU A 55 -3.15 -0.12 -17.04
C LEU A 55 -1.91 0.33 -17.80
N LEU A 56 -1.52 -0.41 -18.84
CA LEU A 56 -0.39 -0.04 -19.69
C LEU A 56 -0.65 1.27 -20.43
N VAL A 57 -1.81 1.42 -21.06
CA VAL A 57 -2.18 2.66 -21.77
C VAL A 57 -2.19 3.87 -20.83
N LEU A 58 -2.71 3.71 -19.61
CA LEU A 58 -2.69 4.78 -18.62
C LEU A 58 -1.25 5.13 -18.19
N ALA A 59 -0.42 4.12 -17.94
CA ALA A 59 0.97 4.31 -17.58
C ALA A 59 1.77 5.03 -18.69
N GLU A 60 1.55 4.66 -19.95
CA GLU A 60 2.17 5.30 -21.12
C GLU A 60 1.82 6.79 -21.18
N LYS A 61 0.52 7.12 -21.10
CA LYS A 61 0.07 8.51 -21.10
C LYS A 61 0.63 9.32 -19.94
N LEU A 62 0.66 8.73 -18.74
CA LEU A 62 1.18 9.42 -17.57
C LEU A 62 2.68 9.68 -17.68
N LEU A 63 3.42 8.74 -18.24
CA LEU A 63 4.86 8.87 -18.49
C LEU A 63 5.16 9.90 -19.58
N GLU A 64 4.31 10.01 -20.61
CA GLU A 64 4.41 11.04 -21.65
C GLU A 64 4.27 12.46 -21.06
N ILE A 65 3.27 12.66 -20.20
CA ILE A 65 3.00 13.96 -19.57
C ILE A 65 4.05 14.27 -18.49
N HIS A 66 4.51 13.26 -17.76
CA HIS A 66 5.37 13.39 -16.59
C HIS A 66 6.47 12.31 -16.54
N PRO A 67 7.53 12.41 -17.37
CA PRO A 67 8.51 11.35 -17.53
C PRO A 67 9.43 11.13 -16.32
N THR A 68 9.60 12.15 -15.48
CA THR A 68 10.53 12.12 -14.32
C THR A 68 9.81 11.98 -12.98
N ARG A 69 8.48 11.97 -12.95
CA ARG A 69 7.71 11.79 -11.71
C ARG A 69 7.87 10.34 -11.23
N ALA A 70 8.03 10.18 -9.92
CA ALA A 70 8.11 8.86 -9.31
C ALA A 70 6.82 8.07 -9.55
N GLU A 71 5.66 8.72 -9.50
CA GLU A 71 4.36 8.07 -9.66
C GLU A 71 4.14 7.54 -11.08
N SER A 72 4.58 8.28 -12.11
CA SER A 72 4.50 7.83 -13.51
C SER A 72 5.33 6.59 -13.75
N ASN A 73 6.57 6.62 -13.28
CA ASN A 73 7.50 5.51 -13.41
C ASN A 73 7.05 4.31 -12.58
N LEU A 74 6.53 4.51 -11.37
CA LEU A 74 5.92 3.47 -10.56
C LEU A 74 4.70 2.83 -11.24
N LEU A 75 3.85 3.63 -11.89
CA LEU A 75 2.68 3.11 -12.59
C LEU A 75 3.08 2.25 -13.78
N MET A 76 4.09 2.68 -14.54
CA MET A 76 4.67 1.90 -15.63
C MET A 76 5.32 0.60 -15.13
N ALA A 77 6.07 0.64 -14.03
CA ALA A 77 6.62 -0.56 -13.40
C ALA A 77 5.51 -1.56 -13.04
N LYS A 78 4.43 -1.10 -12.41
CA LYS A 78 3.28 -1.94 -12.06
C LYS A 78 2.61 -2.52 -13.30
N ALA A 79 2.40 -1.71 -14.35
CA ALA A 79 1.86 -2.19 -15.62
C ALA A 79 2.73 -3.30 -16.23
N MET A 80 4.05 -3.17 -16.18
CA MET A 80 4.98 -4.18 -16.67
C MET A 80 4.94 -5.47 -15.84
N ILE A 81 4.79 -5.37 -14.51
CA ILE A 81 4.64 -6.54 -13.62
C ILE A 81 3.35 -7.30 -13.96
N GLU A 82 2.22 -6.60 -14.06
CA GLU A 82 0.93 -7.21 -14.40
C GLU A 82 0.96 -7.81 -15.82
N ALA A 83 1.66 -7.18 -16.76
CA ALA A 83 1.88 -7.71 -18.11
C ALA A 83 2.91 -8.86 -18.20
N GLY A 84 3.31 -9.46 -17.06
CA GLY A 84 4.24 -10.59 -16.99
C GLY A 84 5.69 -10.25 -17.39
N LYS A 85 6.10 -8.99 -17.31
CA LYS A 85 7.43 -8.47 -17.69
C LYS A 85 8.15 -7.82 -16.50
N PRO A 86 8.35 -8.52 -15.37
CA PRO A 86 8.96 -7.95 -14.17
C PRO A 86 10.40 -7.43 -14.39
N ASP A 87 11.19 -8.04 -15.29
CA ASP A 87 12.53 -7.56 -15.63
C ASP A 87 12.51 -6.13 -16.19
N LYS A 88 11.50 -5.81 -17.02
CA LYS A 88 11.34 -4.47 -17.59
C LYS A 88 10.85 -3.46 -16.55
N ALA A 89 10.17 -3.93 -15.50
CA ALA A 89 9.69 -3.07 -14.43
C ALA A 89 10.85 -2.49 -13.60
N LEU A 90 11.95 -3.23 -13.45
CA LEU A 90 13.12 -2.78 -12.67
C LEU A 90 13.65 -1.42 -13.12
N ARG A 91 13.78 -1.18 -14.43
CA ARG A 91 14.23 0.11 -14.97
C ARG A 91 13.33 1.26 -14.52
N TYR A 92 12.02 1.07 -14.56
CA TYR A 92 11.08 2.11 -14.15
C TYR A 92 11.05 2.28 -12.63
N LEU A 93 11.26 1.23 -11.85
CA LEU A 93 11.42 1.34 -10.39
C LEU A 93 12.70 2.11 -10.02
N GLU A 94 13.79 1.93 -10.76
CA GLU A 94 15.03 2.69 -10.59
C GLU A 94 14.80 4.18 -10.86
N MET A 95 14.16 4.53 -11.99
CA MET A 95 13.79 5.92 -12.30
C MET A 95 12.86 6.53 -11.23
N ALA A 96 11.93 5.75 -10.70
CA ALA A 96 11.08 6.21 -9.62
C ALA A 96 11.88 6.46 -8.33
N LEU A 97 12.86 5.61 -8.01
CA LEU A 97 13.72 5.75 -6.83
C LEU A 97 14.72 6.90 -6.97
N GLU A 98 15.12 7.26 -8.18
CA GLU A 98 15.89 8.47 -8.46
C GLU A 98 15.10 9.74 -8.12
N ALA A 99 13.80 9.74 -8.44
CA ALA A 99 12.91 10.84 -8.12
C ALA A 99 12.53 10.87 -6.62
N GLU A 100 12.25 9.70 -6.02
CA GLU A 100 11.79 9.58 -4.63
C GLU A 100 12.51 8.44 -3.88
N ARG A 101 13.75 8.71 -3.47
CA ARG A 101 14.61 7.71 -2.82
C ARG A 101 14.13 7.24 -1.43
N HIS A 102 13.31 8.04 -0.76
CA HIS A 102 12.81 7.78 0.59
C HIS A 102 11.35 7.32 0.62
N ASP A 103 10.79 6.77 -0.48
CA ASP A 103 9.52 6.04 -0.40
C ASP A 103 9.79 4.57 -0.04
N GLN A 104 9.45 4.20 1.19
CA GLN A 104 9.57 2.83 1.69
C GLN A 104 8.84 1.81 0.82
N ARG A 105 7.67 2.15 0.29
CA ARG A 105 6.86 1.24 -0.53
C ARG A 105 7.54 0.96 -1.86
N LEU A 106 8.22 1.98 -2.40
CA LEU A 106 8.95 1.87 -3.65
C LEU A 106 10.20 1.00 -3.49
N LEU A 107 10.98 1.23 -2.42
CA LEU A 107 12.11 0.38 -2.06
C LEU A 107 11.68 -1.08 -1.83
N PHE A 108 10.55 -1.28 -1.16
CA PHE A 108 10.01 -2.62 -0.90
C PHE A 108 9.60 -3.32 -2.21
N LEU A 109 8.87 -2.63 -3.09
CA LEU A 109 8.48 -3.18 -4.39
C LEU A 109 9.70 -3.50 -5.26
N TYR A 110 10.70 -2.63 -5.29
CA TYR A 110 11.94 -2.86 -6.02
C TYR A 110 12.68 -4.10 -5.51
N ALA A 111 12.88 -4.22 -4.19
CA ALA A 111 13.49 -5.41 -3.59
C ALA A 111 12.69 -6.69 -3.88
N GLN A 112 11.37 -6.62 -3.89
CA GLN A 112 10.52 -7.77 -4.23
C GLN A 112 10.72 -8.19 -5.69
N VAL A 113 10.66 -7.25 -6.64
CA VAL A 113 10.85 -7.55 -8.06
C VAL A 113 12.26 -8.09 -8.33
N LEU A 114 13.28 -7.60 -7.62
CA LEU A 114 14.64 -8.15 -7.71
C LEU A 114 14.69 -9.63 -7.30
N ILE A 115 13.97 -10.03 -6.24
CA ILE A 115 13.87 -11.45 -5.86
C ILE A 115 13.12 -12.25 -6.92
N ASP A 116 11.98 -11.74 -7.38
CA ASP A 116 11.09 -12.44 -8.32
C ASP A 116 11.75 -12.65 -9.69
N THR A 117 12.62 -11.74 -10.11
CA THR A 117 13.44 -11.82 -11.34
C THR A 117 14.73 -12.63 -11.16
N GLY A 118 15.01 -13.09 -9.94
CA GLY A 118 16.23 -13.84 -9.64
C GLY A 118 17.51 -12.99 -9.74
N ALA A 119 17.41 -11.68 -9.54
CA ALA A 119 18.55 -10.79 -9.52
C ALA A 119 19.53 -11.14 -8.38
N GLU A 120 20.76 -10.63 -8.50
CA GLU A 120 21.83 -10.83 -7.53
C GLU A 120 21.39 -10.48 -6.10
N ILE A 121 21.66 -11.38 -5.16
CA ILE A 121 21.16 -11.27 -3.79
C ILE A 121 21.72 -10.05 -3.07
N GLU A 122 22.91 -9.61 -3.47
CA GLU A 122 23.61 -8.43 -2.98
C GLU A 122 22.83 -7.15 -3.30
N LYS A 123 22.15 -7.09 -4.45
CA LYS A 123 21.29 -5.94 -4.79
C LYS A 123 20.10 -5.87 -3.86
N VAL A 124 19.47 -7.01 -3.58
CA VAL A 124 18.35 -7.09 -2.64
C VAL A 124 18.81 -6.67 -1.24
N GLN A 125 19.96 -7.19 -0.79
CA GLN A 125 20.55 -6.84 0.51
C GLN A 125 20.79 -5.33 0.63
N ALA A 126 21.36 -4.69 -0.40
CA ALA A 126 21.62 -3.25 -0.40
C ALA A 126 20.33 -2.42 -0.24
N VAL A 127 19.25 -2.81 -0.92
CA VAL A 127 17.96 -2.12 -0.83
C VAL A 127 17.32 -2.33 0.55
N VAL A 128 17.45 -3.53 1.12
CA VAL A 128 16.96 -3.80 2.49
C VAL A 128 17.76 -3.03 3.54
N ASP A 129 19.07 -2.93 3.38
CA ASP A 129 19.93 -2.12 4.25
C ASP A 129 19.56 -0.63 4.18
N GLU A 130 19.19 -0.15 3.00
CA GLU A 130 18.68 1.22 2.82
C GLU A 130 17.34 1.42 3.54
N MET A 131 16.39 0.49 3.40
CA MET A 131 15.14 0.52 4.14
C MET A 131 15.37 0.49 5.66
N ARG A 132 16.36 -0.27 6.13
CA ARG A 132 16.75 -0.30 7.54
C ARG A 132 17.23 1.07 8.03
N ARG A 133 18.03 1.78 7.24
CA ARG A 133 18.57 3.10 7.58
C ARG A 133 17.47 4.16 7.66
N TYR A 134 16.57 4.19 6.68
CA TYR A 134 15.52 5.22 6.61
C TYR A 134 14.27 4.90 7.44
N PHE A 135 13.95 3.62 7.62
CA PHE A 135 12.73 3.16 8.29
C PHE A 135 13.02 2.16 9.41
N PRO A 136 13.76 2.56 10.46
CA PRO A 136 14.21 1.66 11.52
C PRO A 136 13.05 0.99 12.26
N ARG A 137 11.88 1.65 12.35
CA ARG A 137 10.68 1.10 13.01
C ARG A 137 10.11 -0.14 12.32
N THR A 138 10.34 -0.28 11.02
CA THR A 138 9.83 -1.41 10.23
C THR A 138 10.90 -2.46 9.93
N ARG A 139 12.14 -2.23 10.37
CA ARG A 139 13.31 -3.07 10.11
C ARG A 139 13.03 -4.54 10.28
N GLU A 140 12.62 -4.95 11.47
CA GLU A 140 12.41 -6.36 11.83
C GLU A 140 11.44 -7.05 10.87
N LYS A 141 10.33 -6.40 10.53
CA LYS A 141 9.32 -6.93 9.61
C LYS A 141 9.85 -7.06 8.18
N VAL A 142 10.60 -6.06 7.72
CA VAL A 142 11.21 -6.03 6.39
C VAL A 142 12.27 -7.12 6.26
N GLU A 143 13.21 -7.20 7.21
CA GLU A 143 14.26 -8.21 7.24
C GLU A 143 13.68 -9.63 7.30
N THR A 144 12.69 -9.86 8.17
CA THR A 144 12.02 -11.16 8.27
C THR A 144 11.32 -11.55 6.97
N TYR A 145 10.65 -10.60 6.31
CA TYR A 145 9.99 -10.85 5.02
C TYR A 145 11.01 -11.25 3.95
N PHE A 146 12.08 -10.47 3.78
CA PHE A 146 13.05 -10.70 2.71
C PHE A 146 13.95 -11.92 2.98
N ALA A 147 14.29 -12.21 4.23
CA ALA A 147 14.98 -13.46 4.59
C ALA A 147 14.17 -14.70 4.16
N ARG A 148 12.85 -14.66 4.39
CA ARG A 148 11.94 -15.73 3.96
C ARG A 148 11.77 -15.76 2.43
N ALA A 149 11.54 -14.61 1.80
CA ALA A 149 11.33 -14.51 0.36
C ALA A 149 12.54 -15.00 -0.45
N ALA A 150 13.76 -14.72 0.01
CA ALA A 150 14.99 -15.18 -0.64
C ALA A 150 15.35 -16.65 -0.36
N GLY A 151 14.52 -17.39 0.38
CA GLY A 151 14.79 -18.78 0.75
C GLY A 151 16.00 -18.95 1.67
N GLY A 152 16.26 -17.98 2.55
CA GLY A 152 17.37 -18.02 3.51
C GLY A 152 18.74 -17.61 2.94
N ARG A 153 18.80 -17.19 1.66
CA ARG A 153 20.00 -16.60 1.03
C ARG A 153 20.31 -15.20 1.55
N LEU A 154 19.28 -14.46 2.01
CA LEU A 154 19.44 -13.22 2.76
C LEU A 154 19.50 -13.55 4.25
N ARG A 155 20.58 -13.12 4.91
CA ARG A 155 20.75 -13.21 6.36
C ARG A 155 21.08 -11.83 6.88
N PHE A 156 20.29 -11.39 7.86
CA PHE A 156 20.50 -10.13 8.53
C PHE A 156 21.08 -10.43 9.91
N ASP A 157 22.28 -9.92 10.19
CA ASP A 157 22.87 -10.10 11.50
C ASP A 157 22.10 -9.29 12.54
N ALA A 158 21.75 -9.96 13.64
CA ALA A 158 21.21 -9.33 14.84
C ALA A 158 22.36 -8.72 15.66
N THR A 159 23.17 -7.84 15.06
CA THR A 159 24.20 -7.13 15.82
C THR A 159 23.65 -5.81 16.32
N TYR A 160 23.68 -5.67 17.65
CA TYR A 160 23.19 -4.56 18.46
C TYR A 160 24.17 -3.39 18.47
#